data_AF-A0A3E1VLQ8-F1
#
_entry.id   AF-A0A3E1VLQ8-F1
#
_cell.length_a   1.000
_cell.length_b   1.000
_cell.length_c   1.000
_cell.angle_alpha   90.00
_cell.angle_beta   90.00
_cell.angle_gamma   90.00
#
_symmetry.space_group_name_H-M   'P 1'
#
loop_
_entity.id
_entity.type
_entity.pdbx_description
1 polymer ?
#
loop_
_entity_poly.entity_id
_entity_poly.type
_entity_poly.pdbx_seq_one_letter_code
_entity_poly.pdbx_strand_id
1 'polypeptide(L)'
;MVSHSHFFGKIRTQREACGLTTTELARLLDLDEEIILQWESGEYEPTISMLIPLANVLGCDPLSLLSEKNSESAIRVNAPEVHVESIGARIKSARKKLGLTEADLARMIHTYSAPINDWECGICEVPADQIVPLASALNCDLVWLLTGKSEAKE
;
A
#
# COMPACT_ATOMS: atom_id res chain seq x y z
N MET A 1 -16.07 17.51 -20.29
CA MET A 1 -15.36 18.34 -19.30
C MET A 1 -15.38 17.56 -18.00
N VAL A 2 -14.30 16.85 -17.70
CA VAL A 2 -14.14 16.21 -16.38
C VAL A 2 -13.97 17.33 -15.36
N SER A 3 -14.84 17.33 -14.35
CA SER A 3 -14.80 18.34 -13.30
C SER A 3 -13.58 18.07 -12.41
N HIS A 4 -12.47 18.76 -12.70
CA HIS A 4 -11.20 18.72 -11.94
C HIS A 4 -11.34 19.09 -10.45
N SER A 5 -12.51 19.55 -10.00
CA SER A 5 -12.79 20.04 -8.64
C SER A 5 -12.53 19.05 -7.50
N HIS A 6 -12.36 17.74 -7.76
CA HIS A 6 -12.14 16.72 -6.72
C HIS A 6 -10.67 16.36 -6.48
N PHE A 7 -9.76 16.73 -7.37
CA PHE A 7 -8.33 16.46 -7.21
C PHE A 7 -7.71 17.32 -6.08
N PHE A 8 -8.15 18.57 -5.97
CA PHE A 8 -7.56 19.60 -5.11
C PHE A 8 -7.97 19.52 -3.63
N GLY A 9 -9.18 19.05 -3.35
CA GLY A 9 -9.68 18.91 -1.97
C GLY A 9 -8.89 17.88 -1.15
N LYS A 10 -8.24 16.91 -1.80
CA LYS A 10 -7.50 15.83 -1.12
C LYS A 10 -6.17 16.29 -0.55
N ILE A 11 -5.45 17.19 -1.23
CA ILE A 11 -4.16 17.70 -0.73
C ILE A 11 -4.40 18.39 0.62
N ARG A 12 -5.44 19.23 0.69
CA ARG A 12 -5.86 19.88 1.92
C ARG A 12 -6.24 18.90 3.02
N THR A 13 -7.11 17.93 2.73
CA THR A 13 -7.54 16.94 3.72
C THR A 13 -6.38 16.11 4.26
N GLN A 14 -5.45 15.69 3.39
CA GLN A 14 -4.29 14.91 3.81
C GLN A 14 -3.29 15.76 4.60
N ARG A 15 -3.07 17.01 4.20
CA ARG A 15 -2.25 17.96 4.97
C ARG A 15 -2.81 18.15 6.38
N GLU A 16 -4.12 18.36 6.50
CA GLU A 16 -4.81 18.50 7.79
C GLU A 16 -4.75 17.20 8.62
N ALA A 17 -4.85 16.03 7.98
CA ALA A 17 -4.69 14.73 8.64
C ALA A 17 -3.27 14.50 9.18
N CYS A 18 -2.26 15.05 8.50
CA CYS A 18 -0.88 15.08 8.96
C CYS A 18 -0.60 16.19 10.00
N GLY A 19 -1.60 17.03 10.32
CA GLY A 19 -1.46 18.16 11.25
C GLY A 19 -0.54 19.28 10.74
N LEU A 20 -0.31 19.35 9.43
CA LEU A 20 0.58 20.33 8.80
C LEU A 20 -0.20 21.60 8.42
N THR A 21 0.43 22.76 8.55
CA THR A 21 -0.03 24.01 7.94
C THR A 21 0.43 24.14 6.48
N THR A 22 -0.18 25.03 5.70
CA THR A 22 0.23 25.32 4.31
C THR A 22 1.68 25.77 4.23
N THR A 23 2.12 26.63 5.16
CA THR A 23 3.52 27.06 5.27
C THR A 23 4.47 25.91 5.61
N GLU A 24 4.08 24.98 6.47
CA GLU A 24 4.92 23.82 6.83
C GLU A 24 5.04 22.84 5.67
N LEU A 25 3.95 22.56 4.95
CA LEU A 25 3.98 21.71 3.75
C LEU A 25 4.88 22.34 2.67
N ALA A 26 4.78 23.65 2.47
CA ALA A 26 5.62 24.40 1.52
C ALA A 26 7.11 24.28 1.87
N ARG A 27 7.47 24.47 3.15
CA ARG A 27 8.86 24.29 3.63
C ARG A 27 9.38 22.87 3.44
N LEU A 28 8.53 21.85 3.66
CA LEU A 28 8.93 20.45 3.51
C LEU A 28 9.14 20.04 2.04
N LEU A 29 8.50 20.74 1.11
CA LEU A 29 8.64 20.52 -0.33
C LEU A 29 9.62 21.48 -1.00
N ASP A 30 10.23 22.39 -0.23
CA ASP A 30 11.08 23.48 -0.74
C ASP A 30 10.36 24.34 -1.79
N LEU A 31 9.10 24.69 -1.50
CA LEU A 31 8.22 25.48 -2.36
C LEU A 31 7.72 26.73 -1.66
N ASP A 32 7.25 27.71 -2.44
CA ASP A 32 6.50 28.84 -1.94
C ASP A 32 5.10 28.41 -1.46
N GLU A 33 4.65 28.99 -0.34
CA GLU A 33 3.33 28.72 0.23
C GLU A 33 2.20 29.01 -0.77
N GLU A 34 2.38 30.00 -1.64
CA GLU A 34 1.42 30.35 -2.68
C GLU A 34 1.17 29.17 -3.65
N ILE A 35 2.19 28.34 -3.93
CA ILE A 35 2.04 27.16 -4.78
C ILE A 35 1.10 26.14 -4.12
N ILE A 36 1.24 25.93 -2.81
CA ILE A 36 0.36 25.04 -2.04
C ILE A 36 -1.07 25.58 -2.02
N LEU A 37 -1.24 26.88 -1.84
CA LEU A 37 -2.56 27.52 -1.88
C LEU A 37 -3.22 27.39 -3.25
N GLN A 38 -2.45 27.57 -4.34
CA GLN A 38 -2.93 27.40 -5.72
C GLN A 38 -3.30 25.95 -6.02
N TRP A 39 -2.58 24.97 -5.44
CA TRP A 39 -2.94 23.56 -5.53
C TRP A 39 -4.21 23.24 -4.73
N GLU A 40 -4.36 23.78 -3.52
CA GLU A 40 -5.56 23.55 -2.70
C GLU A 40 -6.80 24.28 -3.23
N SER A 41 -6.63 25.43 -3.90
CA SER A 41 -7.73 26.17 -4.54
C SER A 41 -8.16 25.57 -5.88
N GLY A 42 -7.30 24.75 -6.48
CA GLY A 42 -7.53 24.15 -7.79
C GLY A 42 -7.27 25.04 -8.99
N GLU A 43 -6.55 26.13 -8.77
CA GLU A 43 -6.08 27.01 -9.84
C GLU A 43 -4.93 26.36 -10.62
N TYR A 44 -4.13 25.51 -9.96
CA TYR A 44 -2.99 24.81 -10.57
C TYR A 44 -2.88 23.36 -10.09
N GLU A 45 -2.43 22.48 -10.98
CA GLU A 45 -2.12 21.09 -10.66
C GLU A 45 -0.61 20.93 -10.37
N PRO A 46 -0.23 20.14 -9.34
CA PRO A 46 1.15 19.73 -9.14
C PRO A 46 1.60 18.90 -10.34
N THR A 47 2.85 19.10 -10.76
CA THR A 47 3.41 18.29 -11.84
C THR A 47 3.59 16.84 -11.40
N ILE A 48 3.67 15.91 -12.35
CA ILE A 48 3.86 14.48 -12.08
C ILE A 48 5.08 14.23 -11.18
N SER A 49 6.14 15.03 -11.33
CA SER A 49 7.36 14.95 -10.53
C SER A 49 7.16 15.36 -9.08
N MET A 50 6.16 16.20 -8.79
CA MET A 50 5.83 16.64 -7.43
C MET A 50 4.95 15.64 -6.67
N LEU A 51 4.37 14.64 -7.35
CA LEU A 51 3.51 13.65 -6.69
C LEU A 51 4.27 12.80 -5.67
N ILE A 52 5.50 12.38 -5.99
CA ILE A 52 6.30 11.54 -5.09
C ILE A 52 6.75 12.33 -3.85
N PRO A 53 7.36 13.54 -3.98
CA PRO A 53 7.68 14.37 -2.82
C PRO A 53 6.46 14.69 -1.95
N LEU A 54 5.34 15.07 -2.59
CA LEU A 54 4.10 15.42 -1.90
C LEU A 54 3.55 14.23 -1.09
N ALA A 55 3.50 13.05 -1.71
CA ALA A 55 3.02 11.83 -1.07
C ALA A 55 3.92 11.38 0.09
N ASN A 56 5.25 11.52 -0.05
CA ASN A 56 6.20 11.23 1.01
C ASN A 56 6.01 12.14 2.23
N VAL A 57 5.82 13.44 2.01
CA VAL A 57 5.57 14.40 3.11
C VAL A 57 4.21 14.15 3.77
N LEU A 58 3.20 13.82 2.98
CA LEU A 58 1.85 13.51 3.45
C LEU A 58 1.70 12.06 3.97
N GLY A 59 2.75 11.24 3.89
CA GLY A 59 2.71 9.84 4.31
C GLY A 59 1.66 8.98 3.61
N CYS A 60 1.32 9.30 2.36
CA CYS A 60 0.29 8.60 1.58
C CYS A 60 0.87 8.04 0.27
N ASP A 61 0.07 7.23 -0.44
CA ASP A 61 0.45 6.72 -1.75
C ASP A 61 0.31 7.82 -2.83
N PRO A 62 1.29 8.02 -3.74
CA PRO A 62 1.23 9.07 -4.77
C PRO A 62 0.00 8.99 -5.68
N LEU A 63 -0.51 7.78 -5.95
CA LEU A 63 -1.69 7.58 -6.80
C LEU A 63 -2.98 7.86 -6.03
N SER A 64 -2.96 7.81 -4.69
CA SER A 64 -4.11 8.19 -3.85
C SER A 64 -4.51 9.66 -3.99
N LEU A 65 -3.54 10.52 -4.36
CA LEU A 65 -3.71 11.94 -4.67
C LEU A 65 -4.38 12.14 -6.05
N LEU A 66 -4.11 11.25 -7.01
CA LEU A 66 -4.68 11.29 -8.38
C LEU A 66 -6.10 10.74 -8.48
N SER A 67 -6.54 9.91 -7.53
CA SER A 67 -7.81 9.19 -7.67
C SER A 67 -9.02 10.08 -7.42
N GLU A 68 -9.87 10.27 -8.44
CA GLU A 68 -11.26 10.70 -8.27
C GLU A 68 -12.03 9.58 -7.55
N LYS A 69 -12.07 9.60 -6.21
CA LYS A 69 -13.12 8.86 -5.51
C LYS A 69 -14.42 9.62 -5.74
N ASN A 70 -15.08 9.32 -6.86
CA ASN A 70 -16.53 9.43 -6.93
C ASN A 70 -17.06 8.69 -5.69
N SER A 71 -17.66 9.45 -4.79
CA SER A 71 -18.02 9.04 -3.44
C SER A 71 -18.79 7.72 -3.44
N GLU A 72 -18.62 6.98 -2.35
CA GLU A 72 -19.37 5.79 -1.95
C GLU A 72 -20.68 5.58 -2.72
N SER A 73 -20.58 4.79 -3.77
CA SER A 73 -21.63 3.83 -4.02
C SER A 73 -21.00 2.47 -3.81
N ALA A 74 -21.53 1.75 -2.83
CA ALA A 74 -21.52 0.31 -2.83
C ALA A 74 -22.16 -0.18 -4.13
N ILE A 75 -21.46 -0.05 -5.26
CA ILE A 75 -21.75 -0.80 -6.46
C ILE A 75 -21.03 -2.11 -6.23
N ARG A 76 -21.80 -3.12 -5.81
CA ARG A 76 -21.44 -4.52 -5.99
C ARG A 76 -21.22 -4.71 -7.49
N VAL A 77 -20.02 -4.43 -7.97
CA VAL A 77 -19.61 -4.89 -9.28
C VAL A 77 -19.52 -6.40 -9.15
N ASN A 78 -20.50 -7.10 -9.71
CA ASN A 78 -20.38 -8.51 -10.10
C ASN A 78 -19.34 -8.63 -11.23
N ALA A 79 -18.15 -8.11 -11.02
CA ALA A 79 -16.95 -8.65 -11.62
C ALA A 79 -16.30 -9.48 -10.51
N PRO A 80 -15.82 -10.70 -10.77
CA PRO A 80 -14.99 -11.37 -9.80
C PRO A 80 -13.73 -10.50 -9.67
N GLU A 81 -13.70 -9.61 -8.68
CA GLU A 81 -12.45 -9.04 -8.18
C GLU A 81 -11.66 -10.25 -7.67
N VAL A 82 -10.90 -10.85 -8.56
CA VAL A 82 -9.80 -11.70 -8.16
C VAL A 82 -8.79 -10.73 -7.58
N HIS A 83 -9.00 -10.34 -6.32
CA HIS A 83 -7.91 -9.89 -5.46
C HIS A 83 -6.95 -11.07 -5.39
N VAL A 84 -6.05 -11.16 -6.38
CA VAL A 84 -4.90 -12.04 -6.29
C VAL A 84 -4.04 -11.41 -5.21
N GLU A 85 -4.31 -11.75 -3.95
CA GLU A 85 -3.41 -11.41 -2.86
C GLU A 85 -2.00 -11.86 -3.28
N SER A 86 -0.99 -11.04 -3.04
CA SER A 86 0.38 -11.48 -3.31
C SER A 86 0.74 -12.64 -2.37
N ILE A 87 1.70 -13.46 -2.77
CA ILE A 87 2.26 -14.48 -1.87
C ILE A 87 2.78 -13.86 -0.57
N GLY A 88 3.38 -12.68 -0.65
CA GLY A 88 3.82 -11.89 0.50
C GLY A 88 2.70 -11.53 1.48
N ALA A 89 1.56 -11.07 0.96
CA ALA A 89 0.38 -10.77 1.78
C ALA A 89 -0.15 -12.02 2.48
N ARG A 90 -0.11 -13.19 1.82
CA ARG A 90 -0.49 -14.48 2.42
C ARG A 90 0.49 -14.93 3.50
N ILE A 91 1.80 -14.78 3.27
CA ILE A 91 2.85 -15.07 4.27
C ILE A 91 2.61 -14.23 5.52
N LYS A 92 2.46 -12.90 5.35
CA LYS A 92 2.19 -11.96 6.44
C LYS A 92 0.94 -12.33 7.23
N SER A 93 -0.13 -12.66 6.52
CA SER A 93 -1.42 -13.01 7.13
C SER A 93 -1.34 -14.32 7.91
N ALA A 94 -0.72 -15.35 7.34
CA ALA A 94 -0.53 -16.63 8.02
C ALA A 94 0.39 -16.50 9.25
N ARG A 95 1.49 -15.75 9.11
CA ARG A 95 2.43 -15.47 10.21
C ARG A 95 1.72 -14.80 11.39
N LYS A 96 0.94 -13.74 11.11
CA LYS A 96 0.18 -13.01 12.13
C LYS A 96 -0.90 -13.86 12.79
N LYS A 97 -1.57 -14.75 12.05
CA LYS A 97 -2.55 -15.70 12.62
C LYS A 97 -1.91 -16.66 13.64
N LEU A 98 -0.65 -17.02 13.44
CA LEU A 98 0.13 -17.83 14.38
C LEU A 98 0.77 -17.01 15.50
N GLY A 99 0.61 -15.68 15.52
CA GLY A 99 1.23 -14.80 16.51
C GLY A 99 2.75 -14.67 16.38
N LEU A 100 3.32 -15.03 15.23
CA LEU A 100 4.76 -15.02 14.99
C LEU A 100 5.25 -13.62 14.58
N THR A 101 6.44 -13.22 15.04
CA THR A 101 7.17 -12.09 14.47
C THR A 101 7.91 -12.51 13.18
N GLU A 102 8.36 -11.54 12.38
CA GLU A 102 9.19 -11.81 11.19
C GLU A 102 10.48 -12.55 11.56
N ALA A 103 11.07 -12.20 12.71
CA ALA A 103 12.25 -12.88 13.22
C ALA A 103 11.96 -14.32 13.67
N ASP A 104 10.76 -14.61 14.19
CA ASP A 104 10.37 -15.98 14.55
C ASP A 104 10.22 -16.84 13.31
N LEU A 105 9.51 -16.34 12.29
CA LEU A 105 9.36 -17.05 11.02
C LEU A 105 10.71 -17.28 10.34
N ALA A 106 11.58 -16.27 10.34
CA ALA A 106 12.93 -16.37 9.78
C ALA A 106 13.75 -17.49 10.46
N ARG A 107 13.68 -17.57 11.79
CA ARG A 107 14.35 -18.65 12.55
C ARG A 107 13.79 -20.02 12.22
N MET A 108 12.48 -20.14 11.99
CA MET A 108 11.83 -21.42 11.65
C MET A 108 12.26 -21.97 10.28
N ILE A 109 12.52 -21.09 9.31
CA ILE A 109 12.98 -21.49 7.96
C ILE A 109 14.49 -21.31 7.76
N HIS A 110 15.24 -21.09 8.85
CA HIS A 110 16.70 -20.93 8.85
C HIS A 110 17.21 -19.81 7.93
N THR A 111 16.51 -18.68 7.89
CA THR A 111 16.89 -17.48 7.13
C THR A 111 17.02 -16.24 8.03
N TYR A 112 17.39 -15.11 7.42
CA TYR A 112 17.43 -13.80 8.07
C TYR A 112 16.06 -13.11 8.02
N SER A 113 15.77 -12.21 8.96
CA SER A 113 14.47 -11.52 9.02
C SER A 113 14.24 -10.49 7.91
N ALA A 114 15.30 -9.95 7.30
CA ALA A 114 15.20 -8.99 6.21
C ALA A 114 14.46 -9.55 4.97
N PRO A 115 14.81 -10.75 4.45
CA PRO A 115 14.03 -11.42 3.41
C PRO A 115 12.54 -11.55 3.71
N ILE A 116 12.16 -11.87 4.96
CA ILE A 116 10.74 -12.02 5.32
C ILE A 116 9.98 -10.71 5.11
N ASN A 117 10.53 -9.59 5.57
CA ASN A 117 9.91 -8.28 5.39
C ASN A 117 9.83 -7.90 3.90
N ASP A 118 10.93 -8.12 3.16
CA ASP A 118 10.96 -7.82 1.72
C ASP A 118 9.92 -8.63 0.94
N TRP A 119 9.75 -9.91 1.28
CA TRP A 119 8.70 -10.76 0.70
C TRP A 119 7.30 -10.28 1.09
N GLU A 120 7.07 -9.97 2.37
CA GLU A 120 5.78 -9.51 2.89
C GLU A 120 5.35 -8.15 2.32
N CYS A 121 6.32 -7.30 1.99
CA CYS A 121 6.09 -6.00 1.34
C CYS A 121 6.10 -6.07 -0.20
N GLY A 122 6.43 -7.23 -0.78
CA GLY A 122 6.52 -7.42 -2.23
C GLY A 122 7.72 -6.72 -2.88
N ILE A 123 8.76 -6.41 -2.10
CA ILE A 123 10.00 -5.79 -2.57
C ILE A 123 10.80 -6.78 -3.43
N CYS A 124 10.77 -8.07 -3.06
CA CYS A 124 11.38 -9.14 -3.85
C CYS A 124 10.51 -10.40 -3.87
N GLU A 125 10.73 -11.25 -4.88
CA GLU A 125 10.04 -12.53 -5.01
C GLU A 125 10.56 -13.55 -4.01
N VAL A 126 9.67 -14.45 -3.57
CA VAL A 126 10.02 -15.55 -2.68
C VAL A 126 10.77 -16.61 -3.49
N PRO A 127 12.00 -16.98 -3.12
CA PRO A 127 12.73 -18.04 -3.81
C PRO A 127 11.99 -19.38 -3.75
N ALA A 128 12.02 -20.15 -4.84
CA ALA A 128 11.29 -21.42 -4.95
C ALA A 128 11.66 -22.44 -3.86
N ASP A 129 12.91 -22.45 -3.42
CA ASP A 129 13.43 -23.29 -2.33
C ASP A 129 12.86 -22.92 -0.95
N GLN A 130 12.39 -21.68 -0.78
CA GLN A 130 11.80 -21.17 0.46
C GLN A 130 10.28 -21.40 0.55
N ILE A 131 9.61 -21.71 -0.56
CA ILE A 131 8.15 -21.89 -0.58
C ILE A 131 7.71 -23.06 0.30
N VAL A 132 8.38 -24.21 0.21
CA VAL A 132 8.04 -25.41 1.00
C VAL A 132 8.34 -25.21 2.50
N PRO A 133 9.52 -24.69 2.89
CA PRO A 133 9.79 -24.30 4.27
C PRO A 133 8.77 -23.31 4.84
N LEU A 134 8.37 -22.30 4.06
CA LEU A 134 7.35 -21.33 4.47
C LEU A 134 5.99 -21.99 4.71
N ALA A 135 5.53 -22.83 3.79
CA ALA A 135 4.26 -23.54 3.95
C ALA A 135 4.27 -24.41 5.21
N SER A 136 5.37 -25.13 5.46
CA SER A 136 5.54 -25.95 6.65
C SER A 136 5.61 -25.12 7.95
N ALA A 137 6.35 -24.01 7.95
CA ALA A 137 6.49 -23.15 9.13
C ALA A 137 5.20 -22.39 9.46
N LEU A 138 4.44 -22.01 8.44
CA LEU A 138 3.15 -21.34 8.56
C LEU A 138 1.97 -22.29 8.76
N ASN A 139 2.23 -23.61 8.81
CA ASN A 139 1.23 -24.65 8.92
C ASN A 139 0.06 -24.46 7.94
N CYS A 140 0.39 -24.15 6.68
CA CYS A 140 -0.59 -23.89 5.63
C CYS A 140 -0.32 -24.76 4.40
N ASP A 141 -1.35 -24.87 3.56
CA ASP A 141 -1.26 -25.60 2.31
C ASP A 141 -0.40 -24.85 1.28
N LEU A 142 0.42 -25.59 0.53
CA LEU A 142 1.31 -25.05 -0.49
C LEU A 142 0.53 -24.37 -1.62
N VAL A 143 -0.57 -24.99 -2.06
CA VAL A 143 -1.41 -24.47 -3.14
C VAL A 143 -2.10 -23.19 -2.69
N TRP A 144 -2.59 -23.15 -1.45
CA TRP A 144 -3.11 -21.94 -0.85
C TRP A 144 -2.05 -20.83 -0.75
N LEU A 145 -0.83 -21.14 -0.34
CA LEU A 145 0.25 -20.14 -0.24
C LEU A 145 0.58 -19.54 -1.62
N LEU A 146 0.58 -20.35 -2.68
CA LEU A 146 0.89 -19.92 -4.04
C LEU A 146 -0.28 -19.19 -4.72
N THR A 147 -1.52 -19.64 -4.51
CA THR A 147 -2.67 -19.22 -5.33
C THR A 147 -3.77 -18.51 -4.55
N GLY A 148 -3.75 -18.56 -3.22
CA GLY A 148 -4.82 -18.10 -2.35
C GLY A 148 -6.05 -19.01 -2.33
N LYS A 149 -6.06 -20.08 -3.12
CA LYS A 149 -7.13 -21.08 -3.15
C LYS A 149 -6.67 -22.31 -2.38
N SER A 150 -7.37 -22.66 -1.32
CA SER A 150 -7.20 -23.96 -0.68
C SER A 150 -8.00 -24.99 -1.47
N GLU A 151 -7.41 -26.14 -1.79
CA GLU A 151 -8.23 -27.31 -2.11
C GLU A 151 -9.09 -27.60 -0.87
N ALA A 152 -10.41 -27.40 -1.01
CA ALA A 152 -11.34 -27.90 -0.01
C ALA A 152 -11.14 -29.41 0.05
N LYS A 153 -10.59 -29.92 1.15
CA LYS A 153 -10.67 -31.35 1.45
C LYS A 153 -12.16 -31.67 1.61
N GLU A 154 -12.69 -32.39 0.63
CA GLU A 154 -13.94 -33.16 0.74
C GLU A 154 -13.84 -34.20 1.86
#